data_AF-A0A920A0U8-F1
#
_entry.id   AF-A0A920A0U8-F1
#
_cell.length_a   1.000
_cell.length_b   1.000
_cell.length_c   1.000
_cell.angle_alpha   90.00
_cell.angle_beta   90.00
_cell.angle_gamma   90.00
#
_symmetry.space_group_name_H-M   'P 1'
#
loop_
_entity.id
_entity.type
_entity.pdbx_description
1 polymer ?
#
loop_
_entity_poly.entity_id
_entity_poly.type
_entity_poly.pdbx_seq_one_letter_code
_entity_poly.pdbx_strand_id
1 'polypeptide(L)'
;MNIGQAAKISGLTVKTVRYYDNIGLVKAYQNSDNQYRVYSKDDIAKLQFIGRARRFGFSIYECRELLSLYQDKNRPSREVKELTLEKLAKNR
;
A
#
# COMPACT_ATOMS: atom_id res chain seq x y z
N MET A 1 -8.52 -13.01 1.71
CA MET A 1 -7.26 -13.70 1.34
C MET A 1 -6.33 -13.75 2.55
N ASN A 2 -5.61 -14.84 2.79
CA ASN A 2 -4.62 -14.89 3.87
C ASN A 2 -3.34 -14.12 3.49
N ILE A 3 -2.40 -13.97 4.43
CA ILE A 3 -1.16 -13.21 4.20
C ILE A 3 -0.27 -13.80 3.09
N GLY A 4 -0.27 -15.13 2.92
CA GLY A 4 0.51 -15.80 1.88
C GLY A 4 -0.05 -15.50 0.48
N GLN A 5 -1.38 -15.57 0.34
CA GLN A 5 -2.08 -15.19 -0.89
C GLN A 5 -1.87 -13.70 -1.18
N ALA A 6 -1.98 -12.84 -0.16
CA ALA A 6 -1.79 -11.40 -0.32
C ALA A 6 -0.37 -11.06 -0.80
N ALA A 7 0.65 -11.68 -0.20
CA ALA A 7 2.04 -11.56 -0.62
C ALA A 7 2.23 -11.97 -2.09
N LYS A 8 1.73 -13.16 -2.46
CA LYS A 8 1.82 -13.67 -3.84
C LYS A 8 1.17 -12.73 -4.87
N ILE A 9 -0.05 -12.26 -4.61
CA ILE A 9 -0.79 -11.42 -5.56
C ILE A 9 -0.20 -9.99 -5.62
N SER A 10 0.28 -9.46 -4.49
CA SER A 10 0.89 -8.13 -4.45
C SER A 10 2.34 -8.09 -4.97
N GLY A 11 2.97 -9.25 -5.19
CA GLY A 11 4.39 -9.33 -5.56
C GLY A 11 5.33 -8.93 -4.43
N LEU A 12 4.87 -8.99 -3.18
CA LEU A 12 5.64 -8.68 -1.98
C LEU A 12 5.99 -9.95 -1.22
N THR A 13 7.02 -9.89 -0.38
CA THR A 13 7.28 -10.97 0.56
C THR A 13 6.24 -10.97 1.69
N VAL A 14 5.97 -12.14 2.29
CA VAL A 14 5.11 -12.25 3.48
C VAL A 14 5.61 -11.34 4.61
N LYS A 15 6.94 -11.22 4.78
CA LYS A 15 7.56 -10.33 5.77
C LYS A 15 7.21 -8.86 5.51
N THR A 16 7.25 -8.42 4.25
CA THR A 16 6.89 -7.06 3.86
C THR A 16 5.40 -6.78 4.09
N VAL A 17 4.52 -7.69 3.70
CA VAL A 17 3.06 -7.54 3.95
C VAL A 17 2.79 -7.47 5.46
N ARG A 18 3.42 -8.34 6.25
CA ARG A 18 3.29 -8.32 7.72
C ARG A 18 3.81 -7.01 8.31
N TYR A 19 4.92 -6.49 7.80
CA TYR A 19 5.47 -5.21 8.24
C TYR A 19 4.50 -4.07 7.98
N TYR A 20 3.93 -3.96 6.76
CA TYR A 20 2.95 -2.92 6.43
C TYR A 20 1.67 -3.00 7.25
N ASP A 21 1.22 -4.22 7.56
CA ASP A 21 0.08 -4.43 8.43
C ASP A 21 0.38 -4.01 9.88
N ASN A 22 1.54 -4.42 10.42
CA ASN A 22 1.93 -4.08 11.79
C ASN A 22 2.09 -2.57 12.03
N ILE A 23 2.57 -1.83 11.03
CA ILE A 23 2.65 -0.36 11.11
C ILE A 23 1.32 0.31 10.74
N GLY A 24 0.27 -0.44 10.39
CA GLY A 24 -1.03 0.11 9.97
C GLY A 24 -0.98 0.87 8.64
N LEU A 25 -0.04 0.56 7.76
CA LEU A 25 0.02 1.13 6.41
C LEU A 25 -1.01 0.46 5.48
N VAL A 26 -1.15 -0.86 5.56
CA VAL A 26 -2.28 -1.61 4.96
C VAL A 26 -2.76 -2.62 5.99
N LYS A 27 -3.84 -2.29 6.68
CA LYS A 27 -4.34 -3.05 7.81
C LYS A 27 -5.31 -4.13 7.34
N ALA A 28 -4.98 -5.39 7.60
CA ALA A 28 -5.91 -6.49 7.39
C ALA A 28 -7.09 -6.39 8.37
N TYR A 29 -8.26 -6.90 7.97
CA TYR A 29 -9.30 -7.15 8.95
C TYR A 29 -8.99 -8.45 9.70
N GLN A 30 -9.27 -8.47 10.99
CA GLN A 30 -9.18 -9.68 11.79
C GLN A 30 -10.52 -10.39 11.70
N ASN A 31 -10.52 -11.63 11.22
CA ASN A 31 -11.74 -12.42 11.17
C ASN A 31 -12.17 -12.79 12.60
N SER A 32 -13.39 -12.43 12.97
CA SER A 32 -13.96 -12.66 14.31
C SER A 32 -14.01 -14.15 14.66
N ASP A 33 -14.21 -15.02 13.66
CA ASP A 33 -14.46 -16.45 13.89
C ASP A 33 -13.19 -17.27 14.18
N ASN A 34 -12.02 -16.79 13.74
CA ASN A 34 -10.80 -17.59 13.80
C ASN A 34 -9.51 -16.77 14.03
N GLN A 35 -9.65 -15.48 14.37
CA GLN A 35 -8.54 -14.57 14.66
C GLN A 35 -7.51 -14.42 13.52
N TYR A 36 -7.75 -15.00 12.34
CA TYR A 36 -6.84 -14.89 11.21
C TYR A 36 -6.98 -13.52 10.54
N ARG A 37 -5.83 -13.00 10.08
CA ARG A 37 -5.77 -11.79 9.26
C ARG A 37 -6.22 -12.10 7.85
N VAL A 38 -7.18 -11.31 7.37
CA VAL A 38 -7.70 -11.44 6.02
C VAL A 38 -7.57 -10.11 5.29
N TYR A 39 -6.99 -10.18 4.10
CA TYR A 39 -6.82 -9.08 3.17
C TYR A 39 -7.95 -9.10 2.14
N SER A 40 -8.58 -7.95 1.94
CA SER A 40 -9.56 -7.69 0.90
C SER A 40 -8.89 -7.42 -0.46
N LYS A 41 -9.67 -7.34 -1.54
CA LYS A 41 -9.14 -6.95 -2.87
C LYS A 41 -8.55 -5.54 -2.85
N ASP A 42 -9.16 -4.63 -2.10
CA ASP A 42 -8.68 -3.26 -1.95
C ASP A 42 -7.33 -3.22 -1.22
N ASP A 43 -7.15 -4.05 -0.18
CA ASP A 43 -5.87 -4.17 0.50
C ASP A 43 -4.76 -4.65 -0.44
N ILE A 44 -5.07 -5.59 -1.34
CA ILE A 44 -4.11 -6.03 -2.36
C ILE A 44 -3.74 -4.88 -3.31
N ALA A 45 -4.71 -4.09 -3.77
CA ALA A 45 -4.44 -2.94 -4.63
C ALA A 45 -3.53 -1.92 -3.93
N LYS A 46 -3.78 -1.65 -2.65
CA LYS A 46 -2.94 -0.78 -1.81
C LYS A 46 -1.52 -1.34 -1.64
N LEU A 47 -1.37 -2.64 -1.37
CA LEU A 47 -0.07 -3.31 -1.28
C LEU A 47 0.73 -3.22 -2.59
N GLN A 48 0.07 -3.44 -3.73
CA GLN A 48 0.71 -3.31 -5.05
C GLN A 48 1.16 -1.86 -5.32
N PHE A 49 0.32 -0.88 -4.97
CA PHE A 49 0.64 0.53 -5.13
C PHE A 49 1.88 0.93 -4.31
N ILE A 50 1.90 0.56 -3.02
CA ILE A 50 3.04 0.84 -2.14
C ILE A 50 4.29 0.08 -2.59
N GLY A 51 4.15 -1.16 -3.05
CA GLY A 51 5.25 -1.93 -3.62
C GLY A 51 5.91 -1.21 -4.79
N ARG A 52 5.13 -0.59 -5.68
CA ARG A 52 5.64 0.23 -6.79
C ARG A 52 6.29 1.51 -6.27
N ALA A 53 5.65 2.24 -5.36
CA ALA A 53 6.23 3.46 -4.77
C ALA A 53 7.58 3.18 -4.10
N ARG A 54 7.70 2.10 -3.32
CA ARG A 54 8.99 1.71 -2.70
C ARG A 54 10.08 1.40 -3.73
N ARG A 55 9.72 0.84 -4.90
CA ARG A 55 10.68 0.60 -6.00
C ARG A 55 11.17 1.90 -6.65
N PHE A 56 10.41 2.99 -6.56
CA PHE A 56 10.81 4.32 -7.02
C PHE A 56 11.51 5.15 -5.93
N GLY A 57 11.89 4.54 -4.81
CA GLY A 57 12.66 5.21 -3.75
C GLY A 57 11.84 5.99 -2.74
N PHE A 58 10.51 6.02 -2.86
CA PHE A 58 9.67 6.69 -1.87
C PHE A 58 9.83 6.05 -0.49
N SER A 59 9.98 6.88 0.54
CA SER A 59 10.01 6.43 1.93
C SER A 59 8.66 5.87 2.39
N ILE A 60 8.63 5.18 3.53
CA ILE A 60 7.38 4.68 4.12
C ILE A 60 6.42 5.83 4.48
N TYR A 61 6.97 6.95 4.95
CA TYR A 61 6.18 8.14 5.25
C TYR A 61 5.50 8.67 3.98
N GLU A 62 6.25 8.80 2.90
CA GLU A 62 5.68 9.26 1.62
C GLU A 62 4.67 8.26 1.04
N CYS A 63 4.88 6.96 1.24
CA CYS A 63 3.90 5.96 0.86
C CYS A 63 2.57 6.14 1.62
N ARG A 64 2.57 6.63 2.87
CA ARG A 64 1.33 6.97 3.59
C ARG A 64 0.62 8.15 2.96
N GLU A 65 1.36 9.21 2.66
CA GLU A 65 0.81 10.41 1.99
C GLU A 65 0.18 10.03 0.65
N LEU A 66 0.92 9.27 -0.18
CA LEU A 66 0.42 8.78 -1.47
C LEU A 66 -0.82 7.90 -1.30
N LEU A 67 -0.87 7.05 -0.27
CA LEU A 67 -2.02 6.19 -0.01
C LEU A 67 -3.25 7.00 0.46
N SER A 68 -3.05 8.04 1.26
CA SER A 68 -4.10 8.96 1.68
C SER A 68 -4.73 9.64 0.45
N LEU A 69 -3.88 10.15 -0.45
CA LEU A 69 -4.31 10.75 -1.72
C LEU A 69 -5.03 9.75 -2.64
N TYR A 70 -4.58 8.49 -2.67
CA TYR A 70 -5.22 7.43 -3.46
C TYR A 70 -6.61 7.05 -2.91
N GLN A 71 -6.83 7.15 -1.60
CA GLN A 71 -8.09 6.79 -0.95
C GLN A 71 -9.12 7.94 -0.97
N ASP A 72 -8.67 9.18 -1.14
CA ASP A 72 -9.53 10.35 -1.24
C ASP A 72 -10.25 10.39 -2.60
N LYS A 73 -11.46 9.80 -2.64
CA LYS A 73 -12.30 9.69 -3.84
C LYS A 73 -12.86 11.04 -4.34
N ASN A 74 -12.69 12.12 -3.58
CA ASN A 74 -13.18 13.45 -3.96
C ASN A 74 -12.11 14.31 -4.66
N ARG A 75 -10.89 13.79 -4.85
CA ARG A 75 -9.78 14.57 -5.39
C ARG A 75 -9.45 14.19 -6.84
N PRO A 76 -9.25 15.17 -7.74
CA PRO A 76 -8.90 14.86 -9.12
C PRO A 76 -7.52 14.18 -9.19
N SER A 77 -7.47 13.03 -9.85
CA SER A 77 -6.28 12.18 -10.06
C SER A 77 -5.05 12.89 -10.64
N ARG A 78 -5.22 14.12 -11.15
CA ARG A 78 -4.18 15.00 -11.67
C ARG A 78 -3.19 15.44 -10.57
N GLU A 79 -3.66 15.78 -9.37
CA GLU A 79 -2.77 16.22 -8.28
C GLU A 79 -1.87 15.07 -7.79
N VAL A 80 -2.37 13.84 -7.78
CA VAL A 80 -1.57 12.66 -7.42
C VAL A 80 -0.46 12.41 -8.44
N LYS A 81 -0.76 12.57 -9.74
CA LYS A 81 0.25 12.50 -10.80
C LYS A 81 1.31 13.59 -10.65
N GLU A 82 0.90 14.83 -10.38
CA GLU A 82 1.80 15.99 -10.29
C GLU A 82 2.75 15.87 -9.09
N LEU A 83 2.25 15.46 -7.92
CA LEU A 83 3.06 15.20 -6.73
C LEU A 83 4.05 14.03 -6.93
N THR A 84 3.61 13.00 -7.68
CA THR A 84 4.48 11.86 -8.04
C THR A 84 5.58 12.30 -9.01
N LEU A 85 5.26 13.14 -9.99
CA LEU A 85 6.20 13.67 -10.98
C LEU A 85 7.21 14.64 -10.38
N GLU A 86 6.78 15.56 -9.50
CA GLU A 86 7.68 16.47 -8.79
C GLU A 86 8.70 15.73 -7.91
N LYS A 87 8.26 14.66 -7.24
CA LYS A 87 9.17 13.86 -6.39
C LYS A 87 10.10 12.97 -7.18
N LEU A 88 9.64 12.40 -8.30
CA LEU A 88 10.50 11.69 -9.25
C LEU A 88 11.60 12.61 -9.82
N ALA A 89 11.33 13.91 -9.98
CA ALA A 89 12.33 14.88 -10.40
C ALA A 89 13.36 15.23 -9.31
N LYS A 90 13.00 15.10 -8.03
CA LYS A 90 13.89 15.40 -6.87
C LYS A 90 14.74 14.22 -6.40
N ASN A 91 14.33 12.98 -6.68
CA ASN A 91 15.06 11.75 -6.31
C ASN A 91 16.00 11.25 -7.43
N ARG A 92 16.48 12.16 -8.30
CA ARG A 92 17.37 11.85 -9.42
C ARG A 92 18.77 12.40 -9.18
#